data_AF-A0A3Q3X343-F1
#
_entry.id   AF-A0A3Q3X343-F1
#
_cell.length_a   1.000
_cell.length_b   1.000
_cell.length_c   1.000
_cell.angle_alpha   90.00
_cell.angle_beta   90.00
_cell.angle_gamma   90.00
#
_symmetry.space_group_name_H-M   'P 1'
#
loop_
_entity.id
_entity.type
_entity.pdbx_description
1 polymer ?
#
loop_
_entity_poly.entity_id
_entity_poly.type
_entity_poly.pdbx_seq_one_letter_code
_entity_poly.pdbx_strand_id
1 'polypeptide(L)'
;TDEEQARNRFQSELEFVQCLANPNYLNCEYPHCLHMLELLQYEHFRKELVNAQCAKFIDEQQLLHWQHYARKRTRLQQALAEQQQPQQQPPPHGNAATK
;
A
#
# COMPACT_ATOMS: atom_id res chain seq x y z
N THR A 1 -16.06 36.10 3.62
CA THR A 1 -16.77 35.44 4.75
C THR A 1 -15.78 34.57 5.51
N ASP A 2 -15.97 34.32 6.80
CA ASP A 2 -15.05 33.47 7.60
C ASP A 2 -14.82 32.08 6.98
N GLU A 3 -15.84 31.52 6.33
CA GLU A 3 -15.75 30.23 5.61
C GLU A 3 -14.76 30.24 4.44
N GLU A 4 -14.65 31.37 3.73
CA GLU A 4 -13.74 31.50 2.59
C GLU A 4 -12.29 31.60 3.04
N GLN A 5 -12.04 32.28 4.16
CA GLN A 5 -10.73 32.32 4.79
C GLN A 5 -10.32 30.93 5.30
N ALA A 6 -11.25 30.19 5.92
CA ALA A 6 -11.01 28.81 6.35
C ALA A 6 -10.67 27.88 5.18
N ARG A 7 -11.39 28.00 4.05
CA ARG A 7 -11.12 27.24 2.83
C ARG A 7 -9.73 27.55 2.26
N ASN A 8 -9.36 28.82 2.20
CA ASN A 8 -8.04 29.23 1.69
C ASN A 8 -6.92 28.73 2.58
N ARG A 9 -7.10 28.79 3.92
CA ARG A 9 -6.13 28.24 4.87
C ARG A 9 -5.96 26.73 4.69
N PHE A 10 -7.06 25.98 4.59
CA PHE A 10 -7.00 24.53 4.34
C PHE A 10 -6.23 24.21 3.05
N GLN A 11 -6.48 24.95 1.98
CA GLN A 11 -5.79 24.74 0.71
C GLN A 11 -4.28 24.98 0.82
N SER A 12 -3.86 26.06 1.49
CA SER A 12 -2.44 26.36 1.72
C SER A 12 -1.76 25.32 2.63
N GLU A 13 -2.44 24.82 3.65
CA GLU A 13 -1.93 23.74 4.50
C GLU A 13 -1.76 22.43 3.71
N LEU A 14 -2.71 22.12 2.82
CA LEU A 14 -2.64 20.93 1.96
C LEU A 14 -1.47 21.00 0.97
N GLU A 15 -1.28 22.16 0.32
CA GLU A 15 -0.15 22.41 -0.58
C GLU A 15 1.19 22.25 0.15
N PHE A 16 1.30 22.78 1.37
CA PHE A 16 2.50 22.62 2.19
C PHE A 16 2.83 21.15 2.47
N VAL A 17 1.85 20.36 2.90
CA VAL A 17 2.07 18.93 3.19
C VAL A 17 2.43 18.16 1.91
N GLN A 18 1.85 18.51 0.76
CA GLN A 18 2.22 17.91 -0.52
C GLN A 18 3.63 18.28 -0.98
N CYS A 19 4.12 19.50 -0.68
CA CYS A 19 5.52 19.84 -0.96
C CYS A 19 6.50 18.92 -0.21
N LEU A 20 6.13 18.44 0.98
CA LEU A 20 6.93 17.47 1.72
C LEU A 20 6.94 16.08 1.08
N ALA A 21 5.93 15.74 0.28
CA ALA A 21 5.85 14.47 -0.44
C ALA A 21 6.89 14.31 -1.55
N ASN A 22 7.65 15.37 -1.86
CA ASN A 22 8.74 15.29 -2.80
C ASN A 22 9.74 14.19 -2.33
N PRO A 23 10.06 13.20 -3.20
CA PRO A 23 10.88 12.06 -2.82
C PRO A 23 12.30 12.44 -2.38
N ASN A 24 12.75 13.66 -2.71
CA ASN A 24 14.03 14.21 -2.26
C ASN A 24 14.01 14.66 -0.78
N TYR A 25 12.82 14.90 -0.20
CA TYR A 25 12.66 15.38 1.18
C TYR A 25 12.06 14.33 2.12
N LEU A 26 11.14 13.49 1.63
CA LEU A 26 10.58 12.37 2.41
C LEU A 26 10.58 11.09 1.57
N ASN A 27 11.18 10.03 2.13
CA ASN A 27 10.92 8.68 1.65
C ASN A 27 9.56 8.23 2.21
N CYS A 28 8.48 8.60 1.52
CA CYS A 28 7.14 8.31 2.00
C CYS A 28 6.86 6.80 1.88
N GLU A 29 6.96 6.08 2.99
CA GLU A 29 6.73 4.62 3.05
C GLU A 29 5.27 4.23 2.76
N TYR A 30 4.37 5.21 2.69
CA TYR A 30 2.93 5.03 2.51
C TYR A 30 2.41 5.79 1.28
N PRO A 31 2.56 5.23 0.06
CA PRO A 31 2.09 5.87 -1.17
C PRO A 31 0.59 6.14 -1.17
N HIS A 32 -0.19 5.39 -0.39
CA HIS A 32 -1.63 5.63 -0.24
C HIS A 32 -1.94 6.99 0.40
N CYS A 33 -1.13 7.43 1.37
CA CYS A 33 -1.33 8.72 2.03
C CYS A 33 -1.14 9.86 1.05
N LEU A 34 -0.15 9.76 0.15
CA LEU A 34 0.08 10.77 -0.88
C LEU A 34 -1.11 10.88 -1.85
N HIS A 35 -1.65 9.74 -2.27
CA HIS A 35 -2.82 9.73 -3.12
C HIS A 35 -4.04 10.35 -2.44
N MET A 36 -4.28 10.08 -1.16
CA MET A 36 -5.38 10.73 -0.43
C MET A 36 -5.19 12.24 -0.30
N LEU A 37 -3.96 12.70 -0.04
CA LEU A 37 -3.66 14.14 0.02
C LEU A 37 -3.92 14.81 -1.33
N GLU A 38 -3.63 14.13 -2.44
CA GLU A 38 -3.95 14.64 -3.79
C GLU A 38 -5.46 14.73 -4.00
N LEU A 39 -6.22 13.69 -3.62
CA LEU A 39 -7.67 13.66 -3.77
C LEU A 39 -8.37 14.76 -2.94
N LEU A 40 -7.83 15.11 -1.77
CA LEU A 40 -8.37 16.18 -0.91
C LEU A 40 -8.32 17.58 -1.55
N GLN A 41 -7.55 17.78 -2.63
CA GLN A 41 -7.58 19.04 -3.39
C GLN A 41 -8.90 19.23 -4.14
N TYR A 42 -9.53 18.13 -4.55
CA TYR A 42 -10.78 18.18 -5.29
C TYR A 42 -11.94 18.43 -4.33
N GLU A 43 -12.64 19.56 -4.52
CA GLU A 43 -13.79 19.92 -3.70
C GLU A 43 -14.88 18.85 -3.72
N HIS A 44 -15.12 18.22 -4.88
CA HIS A 44 -16.11 17.16 -5.01
C HIS A 44 -15.76 15.95 -4.14
N PHE A 45 -14.48 15.58 -4.06
CA PHE A 45 -14.02 14.49 -3.20
C PHE A 45 -14.23 14.83 -1.71
N ARG A 46 -13.91 16.07 -1.29
CA ARG A 46 -14.17 16.54 0.09
C ARG A 46 -15.64 16.47 0.46
N LYS A 47 -16.55 16.82 -0.46
CA LYS A 47 -17.99 16.73 -0.24
C LYS A 47 -18.45 15.28 -0.08
N GLU A 48 -17.96 14.39 -0.95
CA GLU A 48 -18.28 12.96 -0.86
C GLU A 48 -17.71 12.31 0.40
N LEU A 49 -16.58 12.77 0.94
CA LEU A 49 -16.03 12.23 2.20
C LEU A 49 -16.94 12.44 3.42
N VAL A 50 -17.84 13.41 3.39
CA VAL A 50 -18.86 13.59 4.44
C VAL A 50 -19.87 12.43 4.42
N ASN A 51 -20.02 11.74 3.28
CA ASN A 51 -20.84 10.55 3.16
C ASN A 51 -20.13 9.33 3.77
N ALA A 52 -20.71 8.79 4.85
CA ALA A 52 -20.17 7.63 5.56
C ALA A 52 -19.96 6.39 4.67
N GLN A 53 -20.76 6.22 3.61
CA GLN A 53 -20.58 5.10 2.68
C GLN A 53 -19.34 5.26 1.80
N CYS A 54 -19.01 6.50 1.41
CA CYS A 54 -17.77 6.78 0.67
C CYS A 54 -16.54 6.46 1.53
N ALA A 55 -16.53 6.94 2.78
CA ALA A 55 -15.45 6.65 3.73
C ALA A 55 -15.29 5.14 3.98
N LYS A 56 -16.40 4.42 4.17
CA LYS A 56 -16.39 2.96 4.34
C LYS A 56 -15.86 2.23 3.10
N PHE A 57 -16.27 2.68 1.90
CA PHE A 57 -15.75 2.11 0.66
C PHE A 57 -14.24 2.28 0.54
N ILE A 58 -13.71 3.47 0.85
CA ILE A 58 -12.27 3.73 0.81
C ILE A 58 -11.52 2.79 1.76
N ASP A 59 -12.03 2.60 2.99
CA ASP A 59 -11.45 1.69 3.98
C ASP A 59 -11.47 0.22 3.50
N GLU A 60 -12.60 -0.23 2.95
CA GLU A 60 -12.72 -1.58 2.38
C GLU A 60 -11.73 -1.80 1.21
N GLN A 61 -11.57 -0.81 0.33
CA GLN A 61 -10.59 -0.90 -0.77
C GLN A 61 -9.14 -0.93 -0.27
N GLN A 62 -8.81 -0.13 0.75
CA GLN A 62 -7.49 -0.16 1.39
C GLN A 62 -7.21 -1.54 2.01
N LEU A 63 -8.17 -2.09 2.76
CA LEU A 63 -8.07 -3.40 3.39
C LEU A 63 -7.87 -4.51 2.34
N LEU A 64 -8.67 -4.51 1.27
CA LEU A 64 -8.54 -5.48 0.19
C LEU A 64 -7.17 -5.40 -0.47
N HIS A 65 -6.67 -4.19 -0.77
CA HIS A 65 -5.34 -4.00 -1.34
C HIS A 65 -4.26 -4.59 -0.44
N TRP A 66 -4.28 -4.31 0.87
CA TRP A 66 -3.33 -4.88 1.81
C TRP A 66 -3.41 -6.40 1.92
N GLN A 67 -4.61 -6.99 1.92
CA GLN A 67 -4.75 -8.44 1.94
C GLN A 67 -4.12 -9.09 0.70
N HIS A 68 -4.36 -8.53 -0.49
CA HIS A 68 -3.83 -9.08 -1.74
C HIS A 68 -2.30 -8.89 -1.82
N TYR A 69 -1.82 -7.69 -1.49
CA TYR A 69 -0.40 -7.38 -1.44
C TYR A 69 0.36 -8.24 -0.42
N ALA A 70 -0.16 -8.36 0.81
CA ALA A 70 0.48 -9.16 1.86
C ALA A 70 0.57 -10.64 1.47
N ARG A 71 -0.52 -11.23 0.94
CA ARG A 71 -0.53 -12.62 0.46
C ARG A 71 0.48 -12.85 -0.67
N LYS A 72 0.56 -11.93 -1.64
CA LYS A 72 1.53 -12.00 -2.75
C LYS A 72 2.97 -11.91 -2.23
N ARG A 73 3.25 -11.02 -1.27
CA ARG A 73 4.58 -10.87 -0.66
C ARG A 73 5.02 -12.14 0.06
N THR A 74 4.16 -12.77 0.85
CA THR A 74 4.47 -14.04 1.53
C THR A 74 4.84 -15.14 0.53
N ARG A 75 4.08 -15.27 -0.57
CA ARG A 75 4.36 -16.25 -1.63
C ARG A 75 5.72 -16.01 -2.31
N LEU A 76 6.06 -14.76 -2.59
CA LEU A 76 7.36 -14.41 -3.19
C LEU A 76 8.53 -14.70 -2.25
N GLN A 77 8.37 -14.42 -0.95
CA GLN A 77 9.38 -14.74 0.06
C GLN A 77 9.61 -16.24 0.17
N GLN A 78 8.55 -17.05 0.10
CA GLN A 78 8.65 -18.50 0.10
C GLN A 78 9.39 -19.01 -1.15
N ALA A 79 9.06 -18.51 -2.34
CA ALA A 79 9.73 -18.91 -3.58
C ALA A 79 11.23 -18.56 -3.58
N LEU A 80 11.62 -17.42 -3.00
CA LEU A 80 13.04 -17.06 -2.82
C LEU A 80 13.75 -17.99 -1.82
N ALA A 81 13.07 -18.38 -0.74
CA ALA A 81 13.63 -19.30 0.26
C ALA A 81 13.82 -20.73 -0.30
N GLU A 82 12.88 -21.20 -1.12
CA GLU A 82 12.97 -22.48 -1.83
C GLU A 82 14.15 -22.49 -2.83
N GLN A 83 14.46 -21.36 -3.47
CA GLN A 83 15.63 -21.24 -4.36
C GLN A 83 16.98 -21.29 -3.63
N GLN A 84 17.02 -20.97 -2.34
CA GLN A 84 18.27 -20.96 -1.55
C GLN A 84 18.54 -22.28 -0.83
N GLN A 85 17.65 -23.28 -0.92
CA GLN A 85 17.98 -24.61 -0.42
C GLN A 85 18.97 -25.32 -1.37
N PRO A 86 20.11 -25.84 -0.85
CA PRO A 86 20.95 -26.73 -1.64
C PRO A 86 20.12 -27.97 -2.00
N GLN A 87 20.14 -28.33 -3.28
CA GLN A 87 19.54 -29.54 -3.83
C GLN A 87 20.07 -30.79 -3.08
N GLN A 88 19.42 -31.18 -1.98
CA GLN A 88 19.65 -32.49 -1.38
C GLN A 88 18.99 -33.51 -2.30
N GLN A 89 19.83 -34.18 -3.09
CA GLN A 89 19.45 -35.35 -3.88
C GLN A 89 18.69 -36.36 -2.99
N PRO A 90 17.59 -36.98 -3.48
CA PRO A 90 16.99 -38.08 -2.77
C PRO A 90 18.03 -39.21 -2.62
N PRO A 91 18.03 -39.94 -1.48
CA PRO A 91 19.00 -41.00 -1.25
C PRO A 91 18.94 -42.03 -2.38
N PRO A 92 20.07 -42.58 -2.85
CA PRO A 92 20.05 -43.60 -3.89
C PRO A 92 19.29 -44.80 -3.32
N HIS A 93 18.15 -45.14 -3.94
CA HIS A 93 17.51 -46.42 -3.71
C HIS A 93 18.51 -47.51 -4.11
N GLY A 94 19.12 -48.11 -3.09
CA GLY A 94 20.01 -49.24 -3.27
C GLY A 94 19.27 -50.37 -3.95
N ASN A 95 19.70 -50.70 -5.17
CA ASN A 95 19.33 -51.94 -5.81
C ASN A 95 19.86 -53.09 -4.97
N ALA A 96 19.01 -53.70 -4.15
CA ALA A 96 19.28 -54.99 -3.53
C ALA A 96 18.69 -56.09 -4.43
N ALA A 97 19.34 -56.35 -5.56
CA ALA A 97 19.38 -57.69 -6.10
C ALA A 97 20.59 -58.37 -5.46
N THR A 98 20.42 -59.50 -4.76
CA THR A 98 21.30 -60.69 -4.79
C THR A 98 20.90 -61.71 -3.72
N LYS A 99 20.56 -62.90 -4.22
CA LYS A 99 20.61 -64.27 -3.63
C LYS A 99 19.53 -64.71 -2.63
#